data_AF-A0A261B984-F1
#
_entry.id   AF-A0A261B984-F1
#
_cell.length_a   1.000
_cell.length_b   1.000
_cell.length_c   1.000
_cell.angle_alpha   90.00
_cell.angle_beta   90.00
_cell.angle_gamma   90.00
#
_symmetry.space_group_name_H-M   'P 1'
#
loop_
_entity.id
_entity.type
_entity.pdbx_description
1 polymer ?
#
loop_
_entity_poly.entity_id
_entity_poly.type
_entity_poly.pdbx_seq_one_letter_code
_entity_poly.pdbx_strand_id
1 'polypeptide(L)'
;MEESIQTRNRATISDLFAPHFGFDLCDSHVNKKDFVEILARLPTRLNVTFTLKKFTNYKSAITFEVAESGSMNTNLGFNINKHQGKLNSGFIVNCEGIPPH
;
A
#
# COMPACT_ATOMS: atom_id res chain seq x y z
N MET A 1 5.67 -3.66 7.28
CA MET A 1 4.56 -3.87 6.33
C MET A 1 4.63 -5.27 5.74
N GLU A 2 5.75 -5.66 5.10
CA GLU A 2 5.93 -6.98 4.48
C GLU A 2 5.67 -8.14 5.46
N GLU A 3 6.25 -8.09 6.66
CA GLU A 3 6.04 -9.10 7.71
C GLU A 3 4.55 -9.27 8.07
N SER A 4 3.81 -8.17 8.20
CA SER A 4 2.37 -8.20 8.48
C SER A 4 1.58 -8.85 7.35
N ILE A 5 1.92 -8.55 6.09
CA ILE A 5 1.28 -9.17 4.91
C ILE A 5 1.54 -10.68 4.89
N GLN A 6 2.76 -11.11 5.22
CA GLN A 6 3.13 -12.53 5.29
C GLN A 6 2.30 -13.31 6.33
N THR A 7 1.80 -12.65 7.38
CA THR A 7 0.95 -13.33 8.39
C THR A 7 -0.43 -13.76 7.85
N ARG A 8 -0.91 -13.14 6.76
CA ARG A 8 -2.29 -13.27 6.24
C ARG A 8 -3.40 -12.98 7.25
N ASN A 9 -3.03 -12.49 8.43
CA ASN A 9 -3.98 -12.19 9.47
C ASN A 9 -4.59 -10.82 9.18
N ARG A 10 -5.88 -10.80 8.86
CA ARG A 10 -6.62 -9.57 8.56
C ARG A 10 -6.50 -8.53 9.67
N ALA A 11 -6.48 -8.94 10.94
CA ALA A 11 -6.33 -8.01 12.05
C ALA A 11 -4.92 -7.41 12.08
N THR A 12 -3.88 -8.23 11.94
CA THR A 12 -2.47 -7.77 11.87
C THR A 12 -2.24 -6.84 10.68
N ILE A 13 -2.79 -7.16 9.51
CA ILE A 13 -2.70 -6.32 8.31
C ILE A 13 -3.49 -5.02 8.52
N SER A 14 -4.73 -5.12 9.02
CA SER A 14 -5.62 -3.98 9.27
C SER A 14 -5.03 -2.97 10.26
N ASP A 15 -4.22 -3.42 11.22
CA ASP A 15 -3.64 -2.54 12.24
C ASP A 15 -2.62 -1.54 11.66
N LEU A 16 -1.99 -1.87 10.52
CA LEU A 16 -1.10 -0.96 9.79
C LEU A 16 -1.81 0.29 9.25
N PHE A 17 -3.12 0.23 9.05
CA PHE A 17 -3.89 1.24 8.34
C PHE A 17 -4.78 2.05 9.29
N ALA A 18 -4.81 3.36 9.11
CA ALA A 18 -5.72 4.25 9.82
C ALA A 18 -7.19 3.88 9.52
N PRO A 19 -8.17 4.21 10.38
CA PRO A 19 -9.57 3.85 10.14
C PRO A 19 -10.13 4.35 8.81
N HIS A 20 -9.66 5.50 8.34
CA HIS A 20 -10.09 6.17 7.10
C HIS A 20 -9.15 5.90 5.92
N PHE A 21 -8.29 4.88 6.01
CA PHE A 21 -7.37 4.56 4.93
C PHE A 21 -8.12 4.22 3.63
N GLY A 22 -7.56 4.72 2.53
CA GLY A 22 -7.97 4.38 1.18
C GLY A 22 -6.77 4.28 0.25
N PHE A 23 -6.94 3.50 -0.81
CA PHE A 23 -5.92 3.26 -1.83
C PHE A 23 -6.45 3.71 -3.19
N ASP A 24 -5.80 4.73 -3.77
CA ASP A 24 -6.15 5.27 -5.08
C ASP A 24 -5.47 4.45 -6.19
N LEU A 25 -6.30 3.72 -6.93
CA LEU A 25 -5.92 3.17 -8.23
C LEU A 25 -6.09 4.28 -9.29
N CYS A 26 -5.63 4.02 -10.50
CA CYS A 26 -5.68 5.00 -11.59
C CYS A 26 -7.11 5.45 -11.93
N ASP A 27 -8.05 4.51 -11.97
CA ASP A 27 -9.44 4.77 -12.37
C ASP A 27 -10.44 4.49 -11.24
N SER A 28 -9.98 4.16 -10.04
CA SER A 28 -10.86 3.75 -8.94
C SER A 28 -10.24 3.94 -7.57
N HIS A 29 -11.06 3.81 -6.55
CA HIS A 29 -10.65 3.91 -5.15
C HIS A 29 -11.00 2.63 -4.40
N VAL A 30 -10.05 2.11 -3.64
CA VAL A 30 -10.22 0.92 -2.81
C VAL A 30 -10.20 1.34 -1.36
N ASN A 31 -11.29 1.07 -0.63
CA ASN A 31 -11.35 1.37 0.80
C ASN A 31 -10.45 0.40 1.60
N LYS A 32 -10.19 0.74 2.87
CA LYS A 32 -9.40 -0.10 3.79
C LYS A 32 -9.83 -1.58 3.83
N LYS A 33 -11.13 -1.86 3.92
CA LYS A 33 -11.62 -3.23 4.09
C LYS A 33 -11.25 -4.09 2.90
N ASP A 34 -11.51 -3.58 1.70
CA ASP A 34 -11.23 -4.28 0.45
C ASP A 34 -9.73 -4.40 0.21
N PHE A 35 -8.95 -3.36 0.54
CA PHE A 35 -7.49 -3.40 0.46
C PHE A 35 -6.88 -4.45 1.39
N VAL A 36 -7.33 -4.52 2.65
CA VAL A 36 -6.89 -5.54 3.61
C VAL A 36 -7.26 -6.94 3.12
N GLU A 37 -8.43 -7.11 2.50
CA GLU A 37 -8.84 -8.40 1.94
C GLU A 37 -7.97 -8.82 0.75
N ILE A 38 -7.62 -7.88 -0.14
CA ILE A 38 -6.68 -8.12 -1.24
C ILE A 38 -5.34 -8.61 -0.67
N LEU A 39 -4.78 -7.89 0.31
CA LEU A 39 -3.51 -8.25 0.94
C LEU A 39 -3.57 -9.61 1.66
N ALA A 40 -4.68 -9.94 2.31
CA ALA A 40 -4.85 -11.22 3.01
C ALA A 40 -4.97 -12.42 2.06
N ARG A 41 -5.44 -12.21 0.83
CA ARG A 41 -5.60 -13.24 -0.21
C ARG A 41 -4.35 -13.50 -1.03
N LEU A 42 -3.32 -12.69 -0.84
CA LEU A 42 -2.04 -12.85 -1.53
C LEU A 42 -1.45 -14.27 -1.28
N PRO A 43 -1.03 -15.01 -2.33
CA PRO A 43 -0.35 -16.30 -2.19
C PRO A 43 0.84 -16.29 -1.19
N THR A 44 1.16 -17.45 -0.62
CA THR A 44 2.18 -17.54 0.45
C THR A 44 3.59 -17.46 -0.12
N ARG A 45 3.70 -17.71 -1.43
CA ARG A 45 4.90 -17.51 -2.25
C ARG A 45 4.63 -16.39 -3.25
N LEU A 46 4.35 -15.18 -2.78
CA LEU A 46 4.57 -14.05 -3.66
C LEU A 46 6.07 -13.77 -3.69
N ASN A 47 6.63 -13.83 -4.89
CA ASN A 47 7.89 -13.19 -5.20
C ASN A 47 7.64 -11.68 -5.36
N VAL A 48 7.00 -11.07 -4.37
CA VAL A 48 6.78 -9.63 -4.32
C VAL A 48 7.77 -9.03 -3.37
N THR A 49 8.57 -8.13 -3.93
CA THR A 49 9.56 -7.35 -3.19
C THR A 49 9.13 -5.91 -3.23
N PHE A 50 9.12 -5.24 -2.08
CA PHE A 50 8.92 -3.80 -2.01
C PHE A 50 10.26 -3.11 -1.78
N THR A 51 10.74 -2.37 -2.79
CA THR A 51 11.99 -1.61 -2.67
C THR A 51 11.69 -0.14 -2.47
N LEU A 52 12.12 0.44 -1.35
CA LEU A 52 12.00 1.89 -1.11
C LEU A 52 12.77 2.66 -2.20
N LYS A 53 12.07 3.54 -2.93
CA LYS A 53 12.64 4.39 -3.98
C LYS A 53 13.04 5.75 -3.44
N LYS A 54 12.10 6.43 -2.80
CA LYS A 54 12.30 7.75 -2.20
C LYS A 54 11.28 7.97 -1.10
N PHE A 55 11.57 8.94 -0.25
CA PHE A 55 10.64 9.43 0.75
C PHE A 55 10.74 10.95 0.84
N THR A 56 9.65 11.57 1.25
CA THR A 56 9.55 12.99 1.56
C THR A 56 9.00 13.12 2.98
N ASN A 57 9.75 13.85 3.80
CA ASN A 57 9.45 14.01 5.20
C ASN A 57 8.77 15.37 5.43
N TYR A 58 7.49 15.35 5.79
CA TYR A 58 6.72 16.54 6.15
C TYR A 58 6.64 16.70 7.66
N LYS A 59 6.13 17.84 8.15
CA LYS A 59 6.03 18.09 9.60
C LYS A 59 5.23 16.98 10.32
N SER A 60 4.05 16.62 9.81
CA SER A 60 3.12 15.67 10.43
C SER A 60 3.01 14.32 9.70
N ALA A 61 3.66 14.15 8.56
CA ALA A 61 3.55 12.95 7.73
C ALA A 61 4.86 12.58 7.05
N ILE A 62 4.98 11.34 6.61
CA ILE A 62 6.01 10.91 5.66
C ILE A 62 5.27 10.34 4.45
N THR A 63 5.64 10.78 3.27
CA THR A 63 5.23 10.11 2.03
C THR A 63 6.40 9.31 1.52
N PHE A 64 6.19 8.06 1.14
CA PHE A 64 7.25 7.22 0.58
C PHE A 64 6.74 6.44 -0.61
N GLU A 65 7.62 6.24 -1.58
CA GLU A 65 7.35 5.46 -2.78
C GLU A 65 8.15 4.16 -2.72
N VAL A 66 7.49 3.05 -3.00
CA VAL A 66 8.09 1.73 -3.13
C VAL A 66 7.88 1.23 -4.54
N ALA A 67 8.91 0.62 -5.14
CA ALA A 67 8.72 -0.20 -6.31
C ALA A 67 8.29 -1.59 -5.85
N GLU A 68 7.11 -2.00 -6.29
CA GLU A 68 6.63 -3.36 -6.19
C GLU A 68 7.16 -4.12 -7.41
N SER A 69 7.91 -5.19 -7.18
CA SER A 69 8.34 -6.10 -8.25
C SER A 69 7.76 -7.48 -8.00
N GLY A 70 7.02 -8.02 -8.96
CA GLY A 70 6.40 -9.34 -8.89
C GLY A 70 5.01 -9.37 -9.49
N SER A 71 4.04 -8.75 -8.82
CA SER A 71 2.63 -8.83 -9.16
C SER A 71 2.19 -7.79 -10.18
N MET A 72 2.41 -6.51 -9.87
CA MET A 72 1.98 -5.38 -10.70
C MET A 72 3.17 -4.72 -11.41
N ASN A 73 4.39 -4.90 -10.90
CA ASN A 73 5.61 -4.29 -11.40
C ASN A 73 5.47 -2.77 -11.53
N THR A 74 4.90 -2.14 -10.50
CA THR A 74 4.56 -0.71 -10.48
C THR A 74 5.10 -0.01 -9.23
N ASN A 75 5.13 1.31 -9.27
CA ASN A 75 5.48 2.13 -8.11
C ASN A 75 4.22 2.47 -7.33
N LEU A 76 4.25 2.18 -6.02
CA LEU A 76 3.19 2.51 -5.08
C LEU A 76 3.67 3.62 -4.15
N GLY A 77 2.83 4.63 -3.95
CA GLY A 77 3.01 5.68 -2.97
C GLY A 77 2.19 5.38 -1.72
N PHE A 78 2.74 5.76 -0.56
CA PHE A 78 2.08 5.62 0.72
C PHE A 78 2.30 6.87 1.58
N ASN A 79 1.28 7.28 2.33
CA ASN A 79 1.37 8.34 3.32
C ASN A 79 1.19 7.76 4.73
N ILE A 80 2.14 8.03 5.63
CA ILE A 80 2.05 7.68 7.05
C ILE A 80 1.91 8.94 7.89
N ASN A 81 0.94 8.93 8.81
CA ASN A 81 0.79 9.97 9.81
C ASN A 81 1.73 9.70 10.98
N LYS A 82 2.60 10.67 11.31
CA LYS A 82 3.61 10.49 12.37
C LYS A 82 3.03 10.40 13.78
N HIS A 83 1.85 10.98 14.02
CA HIS A 83 1.20 10.95 15.33
C HIS A 83 0.57 9.58 15.60
N GLN A 84 0.06 8.93 14.55
CA GLN A 84 -0.64 7.66 14.67
C GLN A 84 0.25 6.46 14.37
N GLY A 85 1.37 6.65 13.65
CA GLY A 85 2.22 5.56 13.17
C GLY A 85 1.51 4.65 12.16
N LYS A 86 0.40 5.11 11.57
CA LYS A 86 -0.46 4.36 10.67
C LYS A 86 -0.53 4.99 9.30
N LEU A 87 -0.75 4.14 8.30
CA LEU A 87 -0.91 4.56 6.91
C LEU A 87 -2.26 5.22 6.74
N ASN A 88 -2.25 6.44 6.23
CA ASN A 88 -3.44 7.24 5.97
C ASN A 88 -3.97 7.06 4.55
N SER A 89 -3.08 6.85 3.58
CA SER A 89 -3.46 6.58 2.20
C SER A 89 -2.36 5.85 1.44
N GLY A 90 -2.74 5.24 0.31
CA GLY A 90 -1.81 4.76 -0.71
C GLY A 90 -2.31 5.08 -2.11
N PHE A 91 -1.43 5.02 -3.10
CA PHE A 91 -1.77 5.35 -4.49
C PHE A 91 -0.81 4.71 -5.49
N ILE A 92 -1.23 4.52 -6.74
CA ILE A 92 -0.31 4.22 -7.85
C ILE A 92 0.41 5.51 -8.26
N VAL A 93 1.75 5.48 -8.30
CA VAL A 93 2.56 6.69 -8.60
C VAL A 93 2.47 7.08 -10.07
N ASN A 94 2.41 6.12 -10.99
CA ASN A 94 2.24 6.38 -12.42
C ASN A 94 1.19 5.45 -13.03
N CYS A 95 0.22 6.06 -13.69
CA CYS A 95 -0.90 5.39 -14.35
C CYS A 95 -0.69 5.19 -15.86
N GLU A 96 0.43 5.65 -16.41
CA GLU A 96 0.75 5.48 -17.82
C GLU A 96 0.83 3.99 -18.21
N GLY A 97 0.07 3.60 -19.23
CA GLY A 97 0.10 2.25 -19.80
C GLY A 97 -0.86 1.24 -19.18
N ILE A 98 -1.70 1.62 -18.21
CA ILE A 98 -2.79 0.77 -17.71
C ILE A 98 -4.03 1.04 -18.58
N PRO A 99 -4.47 0.08 -19.42
CA PRO A 99 -5.66 0.29 -20.24
C PRO A 99 -6.90 0.43 -19.35
N PRO A 100 -7.83 1.35 -19.67
CA PRO A 100 -9.11 1.41 -18.98
C PRO A 100 -9.85 0.09 -19.20
N HIS A 101 -10.40 -0.47 -18.12
CA HIS A 101 -11.20 -1.70 -18.13
C HIS A 101 -12.52 -1.54 -18.89
#